data_AF-A0A8G0FGS0-F1
#
_entry.id   AF-A0A8G0FGS0-F1
#
_cell.length_a   1.000
_cell.length_b   1.000
_cell.length_c   1.000
_cell.angle_alpha   90.00
_cell.angle_beta   90.00
_cell.angle_gamma   90.00
#
_symmetry.space_group_name_H-M   'P 1'
#
loop_
_entity.id
_entity.type
_entity.pdbx_description
1 polymer ?
#
loop_
_entity_poly.entity_id
_entity_poly.type
_entity_poly.pdbx_seq_one_letter_code
_entity_poly.pdbx_strand_id
1 'polypeptide(L)'
;VEIAGPGFINFHLAPAAYQREAASVIKEAHDYGRNLSGNGRTVGVEYVSANPTGPLHVGHGRAAAIGDCVARVLDANGWNAKREFYYNDAGVQIENLALSVQARIKGIAPDQDGWPEGGYRGEYIADVARAYLAGASVDLEGTMVVGAKDPDDMTAIRRFAVAYLRNEQNLDLAAFGVDFDIYFLESSLYADGKVAEAVAKLQASGHTYEEGGALWLRSTDFGDDKDRVMRKSDGTFTYFVPDVAYHLSKWQRGYERAITELGADHHGSLARVRAGLQAMEVGIPQGWPEYVLHQMVTVMRGGEE
;
A
#
# COMPACT_ATOMS: atom_id res chain seq x y z
N VAL A 1 -25.36 -27.00 33.80
CA VAL A 1 -26.20 -25.86 33.37
C VAL A 1 -26.92 -25.35 34.58
N GLU A 2 -26.99 -24.04 34.75
CA GLU A 2 -27.53 -23.37 35.94
C GLU A 2 -28.40 -22.20 35.50
N ILE A 3 -29.56 -22.02 36.15
CA ILE A 3 -30.39 -20.82 35.98
C ILE A 3 -29.91 -19.80 37.01
N ALA A 4 -29.12 -18.83 36.58
CA ALA A 4 -28.36 -17.93 37.47
C ALA A 4 -29.11 -16.63 37.82
N GLY A 5 -30.43 -16.72 37.93
CA GLY A 5 -31.32 -15.58 38.16
C GLY A 5 -32.11 -15.14 36.92
N PRO A 6 -32.83 -14.00 37.00
CA PRO A 6 -33.75 -13.57 35.96
C PRO A 6 -33.01 -13.27 34.65
N GLY A 7 -33.26 -14.07 33.61
CA GLY A 7 -32.74 -13.84 32.26
C GLY A 7 -31.38 -14.48 31.94
N PHE A 8 -30.76 -15.21 32.87
CA PHE A 8 -29.46 -15.84 32.65
C PHE A 8 -29.50 -17.36 32.77
N ILE A 9 -28.84 -18.03 31.81
CA ILE A 9 -28.56 -19.46 31.84
C ILE A 9 -27.05 -19.64 31.69
N ASN A 10 -26.41 -20.16 32.72
CA ASN A 10 -24.98 -20.43 32.76
C ASN A 10 -24.70 -21.86 32.29
N PHE A 11 -23.70 -22.01 31.42
CA PHE A 11 -23.15 -23.29 31.01
C PHE A 11 -21.78 -23.47 31.66
N HIS A 12 -21.60 -24.61 32.32
CA HIS A 12 -20.33 -24.98 32.95
C HIS A 12 -19.75 -26.15 32.16
N LEU A 13 -18.55 -25.99 31.62
CA LEU A 13 -17.84 -27.07 30.93
C LEU A 13 -17.28 -28.06 31.96
N ALA A 14 -17.42 -29.36 31.68
CA ALA A 14 -16.78 -30.38 32.49
C ALA A 14 -15.24 -30.23 32.42
N PRO A 15 -14.49 -30.46 33.52
CA PRO A 15 -13.02 -30.34 33.51
C PRO A 15 -12.33 -31.11 32.38
N ALA A 16 -12.83 -32.30 32.07
CA ALA A 16 -12.32 -33.14 31.00
C ALA A 16 -12.40 -32.48 29.60
N ALA A 17 -13.27 -31.49 29.39
CA ALA A 17 -13.43 -30.81 28.10
C ALA A 17 -12.19 -29.96 27.75
N TYR A 18 -11.75 -29.06 28.64
CA TYR A 18 -10.57 -28.24 28.38
C TYR A 18 -9.25 -29.01 28.60
N GLN A 19 -9.25 -30.05 29.44
CA GLN A 19 -8.08 -30.93 29.58
C GLN A 19 -7.73 -31.66 28.27
N ARG A 20 -8.75 -32.05 27.48
CA ARG A 20 -8.52 -32.62 26.14
C ARG A 20 -7.88 -31.63 25.19
N GLU A 21 -8.23 -30.35 25.27
CA GLU A 21 -7.61 -29.31 24.43
C GLU A 21 -6.12 -29.18 24.69
N ALA A 22 -5.65 -29.31 25.94
CA ALA A 22 -4.22 -29.31 26.23
C ALA A 22 -3.48 -30.45 25.50
N ALA A 23 -4.10 -31.64 25.39
CA ALA A 23 -3.55 -32.74 24.61
C ALA A 23 -3.57 -32.44 23.10
N SER A 24 -4.62 -31.80 22.58
CA SER A 24 -4.70 -31.35 21.18
C SER A 24 -3.60 -30.34 20.85
N VAL A 25 -3.39 -29.32 21.70
CA VAL A 25 -2.33 -28.32 21.55
C VAL A 25 -0.95 -28.98 21.46
N ILE A 26 -0.67 -29.93 22.36
CA ILE A 26 0.63 -30.64 22.35
C ILE A 26 0.77 -31.50 21.08
N LYS A 27 -0.30 -32.14 20.64
CA LYS A 27 -0.31 -33.02 19.47
C LYS A 27 -0.16 -32.26 18.15
N GLU A 28 -0.88 -31.15 18.00
CA GLU A 28 -0.91 -30.33 16.78
C GLU A 28 0.29 -29.36 16.74
N ALA A 29 0.84 -28.97 17.89
CA ALA A 29 2.01 -28.12 18.02
C ALA A 29 1.88 -26.84 17.17
N HIS A 30 2.74 -26.65 16.17
CA HIS A 30 2.72 -25.50 15.26
C HIS A 30 1.45 -25.38 14.39
N ASP A 31 0.69 -26.47 14.25
CA ASP A 31 -0.54 -26.51 13.47
C ASP A 31 -1.78 -26.20 14.30
N TYR A 32 -1.64 -26.10 15.64
CA TYR A 32 -2.78 -25.81 16.51
C TYR A 32 -3.43 -24.47 16.14
N GLY A 33 -4.74 -24.47 15.97
CA GLY A 33 -5.51 -23.29 15.58
C GLY A 33 -5.50 -22.97 14.09
N ARG A 34 -4.79 -23.76 13.25
CA ARG A 34 -4.89 -23.66 11.79
C ARG A 34 -6.15 -24.37 11.27
N ASN A 35 -6.66 -23.92 10.13
CA ASN A 35 -7.74 -24.61 9.41
C ASN A 35 -7.65 -24.39 7.89
N LEU A 36 -8.56 -24.99 7.13
CA LEU A 36 -8.59 -24.93 5.67
C LEU A 36 -9.81 -24.16 5.12
N SER A 37 -10.38 -23.24 5.90
CA SER A 37 -11.55 -22.47 5.46
C SER A 37 -11.29 -21.63 4.21
N GLY A 38 -10.06 -21.18 4.00
CA GLY A 38 -9.60 -20.51 2.78
C GLY A 38 -9.51 -21.43 1.57
N ASN A 39 -9.29 -22.73 1.77
CA ASN A 39 -9.24 -23.75 0.72
C ASN A 39 -8.33 -23.40 -0.49
N GLY A 40 -7.17 -22.79 -0.22
CA GLY A 40 -6.19 -22.39 -1.24
C GLY A 40 -6.60 -21.18 -2.10
N ARG A 41 -7.75 -20.57 -1.84
CA ARG A 41 -8.18 -19.34 -2.52
C ARG A 41 -7.21 -18.21 -2.22
N THR A 42 -7.02 -17.31 -3.19
CA THR A 42 -6.04 -16.23 -3.09
C THR A 42 -6.65 -15.01 -2.43
N VAL A 43 -5.90 -14.44 -1.46
CA VAL A 43 -6.21 -13.15 -0.84
C VAL A 43 -4.98 -12.24 -0.93
N GLY A 44 -5.17 -11.03 -1.44
CA GLY A 44 -4.16 -9.97 -1.37
C GLY A 44 -4.30 -9.17 -0.09
N VAL A 45 -3.19 -8.93 0.62
CA VAL A 45 -3.12 -8.04 1.76
C VAL A 45 -2.09 -6.96 1.44
N GLU A 46 -2.57 -5.74 1.20
CA GLU A 46 -1.73 -4.58 0.96
C GLU A 46 -1.58 -3.77 2.24
N TYR A 47 -0.35 -3.38 2.56
CA TYR A 47 -0.03 -2.60 3.75
C TYR A 47 1.33 -1.90 3.62
N VAL A 48 1.58 -0.94 4.51
CA VAL A 48 2.71 0.02 4.48
C VAL A 48 2.63 1.00 3.31
N SER A 49 2.75 0.52 2.06
CA SER A 49 2.67 1.30 0.80
C SER A 49 3.23 2.72 0.89
N ALA A 50 4.37 2.87 1.56
CA ALA A 50 5.00 4.16 1.80
C ALA A 50 5.68 4.63 0.51
N ASN A 51 5.61 5.93 0.22
CA ASN A 51 6.28 6.48 -0.94
C ASN A 51 7.81 6.33 -0.78
N PRO A 52 8.55 6.00 -1.86
CA PRO A 52 9.99 5.76 -1.80
C PRO A 52 10.78 7.07 -1.79
N THR A 53 10.36 8.01 -0.94
CA THR A 53 10.88 9.39 -0.86
C THR A 53 11.51 9.73 0.47
N GLY A 54 11.49 8.79 1.43
CA GLY A 54 12.21 8.90 2.70
C GLY A 54 12.16 7.60 3.51
N PRO A 55 12.83 7.57 4.67
CA PRO A 55 12.85 6.40 5.55
C PRO A 55 11.48 6.13 6.18
N LEU A 56 11.28 4.90 6.67
CA LEU A 56 10.06 4.56 7.41
C LEU A 56 10.09 5.19 8.81
N HIS A 57 8.96 5.68 9.28
CA HIS A 57 8.76 6.12 10.67
C HIS A 57 7.84 5.16 11.44
N VAL A 58 7.68 5.38 12.74
CA VAL A 58 6.89 4.54 13.65
C VAL A 58 5.44 4.31 13.19
N GLY A 59 4.81 5.30 12.54
CA GLY A 59 3.50 5.12 11.91
C GLY A 59 3.45 3.95 10.90
N HIS A 60 4.48 3.79 10.05
CA HIS A 60 4.58 2.66 9.13
C HIS A 60 4.80 1.34 9.87
N GLY A 61 5.47 1.35 11.02
CA GLY A 61 5.61 0.16 11.87
C GLY A 61 4.27 -0.39 12.35
N ARG A 62 3.29 0.47 12.65
CA ARG A 62 1.92 0.04 12.96
C ARG A 62 1.23 -0.61 11.77
N ALA A 63 1.30 0.03 10.60
CA ALA A 63 0.76 -0.51 9.36
C ALA A 63 1.38 -1.88 9.02
N ALA A 64 2.70 -2.00 9.16
CA ALA A 64 3.47 -3.22 8.97
C ALA A 64 2.99 -4.35 9.88
N ALA A 65 2.85 -4.09 11.18
CA ALA A 65 2.39 -5.07 12.15
C ALA A 65 0.95 -5.54 11.88
N ILE A 66 0.04 -4.60 11.58
CA ILE A 66 -1.37 -4.93 11.32
C ILE A 66 -1.50 -5.77 10.05
N GLY A 67 -0.92 -5.30 8.94
CA GLY A 67 -1.03 -5.98 7.65
C GLY A 67 -0.40 -7.37 7.65
N ASP A 68 0.80 -7.51 8.21
CA ASP A 68 1.45 -8.83 8.30
C ASP A 68 0.69 -9.78 9.23
N CYS A 69 0.13 -9.31 10.35
CA CYS A 69 -0.72 -10.13 11.21
C CYS A 69 -1.97 -10.63 10.47
N VAL A 70 -2.64 -9.76 9.69
CA VAL A 70 -3.80 -10.14 8.87
C VAL A 70 -3.39 -11.21 7.85
N ALA A 71 -2.27 -11.03 7.15
CA ALA A 71 -1.76 -11.99 6.19
C ALA A 71 -1.42 -13.35 6.84
N ARG A 72 -0.76 -13.36 8.01
CA ARG A 72 -0.43 -14.59 8.76
C ARG A 72 -1.67 -15.31 9.25
N VAL A 73 -2.68 -14.60 9.74
CA VAL A 73 -3.96 -15.22 10.14
C VAL A 73 -4.64 -15.84 8.93
N LEU A 74 -4.69 -15.17 7.79
CA LEU A 74 -5.31 -15.73 6.58
C LEU A 74 -4.57 -16.98 6.08
N ASP A 75 -3.24 -16.96 6.08
CA ASP A 75 -2.41 -18.14 5.78
C ASP A 75 -2.67 -19.30 6.75
N ALA A 76 -2.78 -19.02 8.06
CA ALA A 76 -3.14 -20.01 9.07
C ALA A 76 -4.56 -20.59 8.87
N ASN A 77 -5.45 -19.85 8.19
CA ASN A 77 -6.79 -20.30 7.82
C ASN A 77 -6.85 -20.93 6.40
N GLY A 78 -5.71 -21.25 5.80
CA GLY A 78 -5.62 -21.99 4.54
C GLY A 78 -5.89 -21.16 3.28
N TRP A 79 -5.75 -19.83 3.36
CA TRP A 79 -5.72 -18.96 2.19
C TRP A 79 -4.31 -18.92 1.58
N ASN A 80 -4.22 -18.76 0.26
CA ASN A 80 -2.98 -18.35 -0.42
C ASN A 80 -2.82 -16.83 -0.26
N ALA A 81 -2.34 -16.40 0.91
CA ALA A 81 -2.16 -14.98 1.21
C ALA A 81 -0.97 -14.40 0.42
N LYS A 82 -1.17 -13.23 -0.18
CA LYS A 82 -0.14 -12.44 -0.88
C LYS A 82 0.05 -11.11 -0.18
N ARG A 83 1.23 -10.90 0.39
CA ARG A 83 1.67 -9.64 0.99
C ARG A 83 2.13 -8.72 -0.13
N GLU A 84 1.48 -7.58 -0.28
CA GLU A 84 1.71 -6.67 -1.39
C GLU A 84 2.06 -5.28 -0.87
N PHE A 85 3.11 -4.68 -1.44
CA PHE A 85 3.51 -3.31 -1.18
C PHE A 85 3.29 -2.50 -2.45
N TYR A 86 2.53 -1.41 -2.38
CA TYR A 86 2.36 -0.49 -3.50
C TYR A 86 3.35 0.69 -3.40
N TYR A 87 4.22 0.84 -4.39
CA TYR A 87 5.14 1.97 -4.50
C TYR A 87 4.60 2.99 -5.50
N ASN A 88 4.33 4.20 -5.01
CA ASN A 88 4.14 5.36 -5.88
C ASN A 88 5.51 5.87 -6.34
N ASP A 89 6.03 5.29 -7.42
CA ASP A 89 7.34 5.56 -7.99
C ASP A 89 7.32 6.58 -9.13
N ALA A 90 6.23 7.35 -9.25
CA ALA A 90 6.05 8.37 -10.28
C ALA A 90 5.54 9.71 -9.72
N GLY A 91 5.54 10.74 -10.57
CA GLY A 91 4.94 12.05 -10.26
C GLY A 91 5.82 13.00 -9.45
N VAL A 92 5.19 14.08 -8.98
CA VAL A 92 5.86 15.27 -8.41
C VAL A 92 6.70 14.94 -7.18
N GLN A 93 6.29 13.97 -6.36
CA GLN A 93 7.06 13.57 -5.19
C GLN A 93 8.43 13.00 -5.57
N ILE A 94 8.48 12.17 -6.61
CA ILE A 94 9.73 11.58 -7.10
C ILE A 94 10.61 12.63 -7.81
N GLU A 95 9.98 13.59 -8.49
CA GLU A 95 10.68 14.74 -9.06
C GLU A 95 11.33 15.61 -7.97
N ASN A 96 10.58 15.94 -6.91
CA ASN A 96 11.09 16.69 -5.77
C ASN A 96 12.22 15.94 -5.06
N LEU A 97 12.14 14.62 -4.94
CA LEU A 97 13.23 13.78 -4.42
C LEU A 97 14.50 13.96 -5.25
N ALA A 98 14.39 13.78 -6.58
CA ALA A 98 15.54 13.90 -7.47
C ALA A 98 16.16 15.31 -7.43
N LEU A 99 15.34 16.36 -7.41
CA LEU A 99 15.79 17.74 -7.29
C LEU A 99 16.51 17.99 -5.95
N SER A 100 16.00 17.44 -4.86
CA SER A 100 16.60 17.56 -3.52
C SER A 100 17.97 16.88 -3.45
N VAL A 101 18.09 15.68 -4.04
CA VAL A 101 19.35 14.96 -4.13
C VAL A 101 20.35 15.73 -5.01
N GLN A 102 19.91 16.27 -6.15
CA GLN A 102 20.77 17.10 -6.99
C GLN A 102 21.26 18.37 -6.26
N ALA A 103 20.39 19.05 -5.52
CA ALA A 103 20.76 20.23 -4.74
C ALA A 103 21.86 19.88 -3.71
N ARG A 104 21.71 18.77 -2.98
CA ARG A 104 22.76 18.28 -2.06
C ARG A 104 24.05 17.91 -2.79
N ILE A 105 23.98 17.27 -3.95
CA ILE A 105 25.15 16.98 -4.80
C ILE A 105 25.90 18.28 -5.16
N LYS A 106 25.16 19.36 -5.43
CA LYS A 106 25.69 20.69 -5.75
C LYS A 106 26.12 21.50 -4.52
N GLY A 107 26.07 20.91 -3.33
CA GLY A 107 26.48 21.54 -2.07
C GLY A 107 25.47 22.53 -1.49
N ILE A 108 24.24 22.54 -1.99
CA ILE A 108 23.15 23.41 -1.52
C ILE A 108 22.41 22.70 -0.38
N ALA A 109 22.30 23.35 0.78
CA ALA A 109 21.56 22.84 1.93
C ALA A 109 20.11 23.38 1.98
N PRO A 110 19.18 22.74 2.72
CA PRO A 110 17.76 23.12 2.78
C PRO A 110 17.46 24.56 3.21
N ASP A 111 18.37 25.18 3.95
CA ASP A 111 18.29 26.55 4.48
C ASP A 111 19.03 27.58 3.61
N GLN A 112 19.60 27.16 2.47
CA GLN A 112 20.34 28.02 1.56
C GLN A 112 19.50 28.44 0.35
N ASP A 113 19.84 29.59 -0.21
CA ASP A 113 19.29 30.07 -1.48
C ASP A 113 19.56 29.05 -2.60
N GLY A 114 18.53 28.75 -3.39
CA GLY A 114 18.59 27.76 -4.46
C GLY A 114 18.12 26.35 -4.08
N TRP A 115 17.69 26.12 -2.83
CA TRP A 115 17.01 24.87 -2.48
C TRP A 115 15.68 24.72 -3.25
N PRO A 116 15.38 23.55 -3.85
CA PRO A 116 14.14 23.36 -4.63
C PRO A 116 12.86 23.61 -3.82
N GLU A 117 11.92 24.32 -4.43
CA GLU A 117 10.58 24.50 -3.86
C GLU A 117 9.87 23.14 -3.74
N GLY A 118 9.51 22.74 -2.52
CA GLY A 118 8.95 21.40 -2.24
C GLY A 118 10.00 20.29 -2.09
N GLY A 119 11.29 20.62 -2.07
CA GLY A 119 12.36 19.66 -1.85
C GLY A 119 12.38 19.06 -0.44
N TYR A 120 12.73 17.78 -0.33
CA TYR A 120 12.83 17.02 0.91
C TYR A 120 14.00 17.48 1.76
N ARG A 121 13.73 17.90 2.99
CA ARG A 121 14.73 18.58 3.85
C ARG A 121 15.50 17.63 4.79
N GLY A 122 15.19 16.33 4.77
CA GLY A 122 15.80 15.37 5.69
C GLY A 122 17.29 15.12 5.44
N GLU A 123 18.01 14.76 6.49
CA GLU A 123 19.45 14.45 6.40
C GLU A 123 19.75 13.26 5.48
N TYR A 124 18.83 12.30 5.38
CA TYR A 124 18.93 11.15 4.47
C TYR A 124 19.13 11.55 2.99
N ILE A 125 18.68 12.74 2.57
CA ILE A 125 18.92 13.23 1.20
C ILE A 125 20.42 13.47 0.97
N ALA A 126 21.15 13.92 1.99
CA ALA A 126 22.59 14.07 1.92
C ALA A 126 23.30 12.71 1.87
N ASP A 127 22.78 11.68 2.56
CA ASP A 127 23.27 10.30 2.44
C ASP A 127 23.09 9.76 1.01
N VAL A 128 21.90 9.91 0.43
CA VAL A 128 21.60 9.49 -0.94
C VAL A 128 22.53 10.20 -1.95
N ALA A 129 22.71 11.52 -1.80
CA ALA A 129 23.61 12.31 -2.65
C ALA A 129 25.06 11.83 -2.57
N ARG A 130 25.58 11.59 -1.35
CA ARG A 130 26.93 11.04 -1.15
C ARG A 130 27.08 9.66 -1.77
N ALA A 131 26.12 8.77 -1.56
CA ALA A 131 26.13 7.42 -2.11
C ALA A 131 26.11 7.41 -3.64
N TYR A 132 25.31 8.30 -4.25
CA TYR A 132 25.26 8.46 -5.70
C TYR A 132 26.62 8.89 -6.28
N LEU A 133 27.26 9.91 -5.70
CA LEU A 133 28.58 10.41 -6.16
C LEU A 133 29.72 9.42 -5.90
N ALA A 134 29.60 8.60 -4.85
CA ALA A 134 30.53 7.50 -4.59
C ALA A 134 30.39 6.37 -5.64
N GLY A 135 29.28 6.31 -6.37
CA GLY A 135 28.92 5.20 -7.26
C GLY A 135 28.62 3.92 -6.48
N ALA A 136 27.93 4.08 -5.35
CA ALA A 136 27.39 2.95 -4.61
C ALA A 136 26.46 2.13 -5.53
N SER A 137 26.33 0.85 -5.22
CA SER A 137 25.48 -0.08 -5.95
C SER A 137 24.41 -0.62 -5.00
N VAL A 138 23.17 -0.63 -5.46
CA VAL A 138 22.01 -1.13 -4.71
C VAL A 138 21.42 -2.28 -5.51
N ASP A 139 21.24 -3.43 -4.88
CA ASP A 139 20.45 -4.52 -5.46
C ASP A 139 18.98 -4.29 -5.14
N LEU A 140 18.18 -4.07 -6.16
CA LEU A 140 16.73 -3.94 -6.03
C LEU A 140 16.08 -5.08 -6.80
N GLU A 141 15.67 -6.12 -6.06
CA GLU A 141 14.95 -7.27 -6.59
C GLU A 141 15.70 -7.97 -7.75
N GLY A 142 17.03 -8.10 -7.64
CA GLY A 142 17.88 -8.72 -8.65
C GLY A 142 18.35 -7.77 -9.74
N THR A 143 17.94 -6.50 -9.70
CA THR A 143 18.41 -5.45 -10.60
C THR A 143 19.40 -4.54 -9.88
N MET A 144 20.66 -4.58 -10.31
CA MET A 144 21.69 -3.68 -9.79
C MET A 144 21.53 -2.26 -10.32
N VAL A 145 21.33 -1.29 -9.42
CA VAL A 145 21.31 0.14 -9.71
C VAL A 145 22.58 0.78 -9.15
N VAL A 146 23.36 1.41 -10.03
CA VAL A 146 24.64 2.05 -9.68
C VAL A 146 24.54 3.55 -9.81
N GLY A 147 25.10 4.28 -8.84
CA GLY A 147 25.24 5.74 -8.92
C GLY A 147 26.14 6.13 -10.09
N ALA A 148 25.61 6.93 -11.03
CA ALA A 148 26.33 7.29 -12.26
C ALA A 148 27.47 8.30 -12.02
N LYS A 149 27.55 8.89 -10.82
CA LYS A 149 28.52 9.93 -10.45
C LYS A 149 28.43 11.20 -11.30
N ASP A 150 27.30 11.41 -11.97
CA ASP A 150 27.04 12.60 -12.78
C ASP A 150 26.04 13.52 -12.07
N PRO A 151 26.47 14.70 -11.58
CA PRO A 151 25.60 15.69 -10.94
C PRO A 151 24.44 16.23 -11.78
N ASP A 152 24.52 16.12 -13.11
CA ASP A 152 23.55 16.72 -14.01
C ASP A 152 22.67 15.67 -14.71
N ASP A 153 22.95 14.37 -14.55
CA ASP A 153 22.08 13.29 -15.00
C ASP A 153 20.90 13.07 -14.04
N MET A 154 19.84 13.86 -14.23
CA MET A 154 18.62 13.79 -13.43
C MET A 154 17.90 12.44 -13.51
N THR A 155 18.01 11.74 -14.63
CA THR A 155 17.40 10.41 -14.78
C THR A 155 18.13 9.38 -13.92
N ALA A 156 19.47 9.41 -13.93
CA ALA A 156 20.27 8.53 -13.09
C ALA A 156 20.12 8.87 -11.61
N ILE A 157 20.10 10.16 -11.24
CA ILE A 157 19.84 10.61 -9.86
C ILE A 157 18.50 10.07 -9.37
N ARG A 158 17.42 10.26 -10.14
CA ARG A 158 16.08 9.78 -9.80
C ARG A 158 16.07 8.26 -9.58
N ARG A 159 16.58 7.51 -10.55
CA ARG A 159 16.59 6.04 -10.50
C ARG A 159 17.38 5.53 -9.29
N PHE A 160 18.54 6.12 -9.02
CA PHE A 160 19.37 5.74 -7.89
C PHE A 160 18.72 6.10 -6.55
N ALA A 161 18.17 7.31 -6.42
CA ALA A 161 17.54 7.77 -5.18
C ALA A 161 16.36 6.89 -4.78
N VAL A 162 15.48 6.55 -5.74
CA VAL A 162 14.37 5.63 -5.52
C VAL A 162 14.88 4.25 -5.11
N ALA A 163 15.86 3.70 -5.82
CA ALA A 163 16.42 2.38 -5.48
C ALA A 163 17.06 2.35 -4.09
N TYR A 164 17.83 3.38 -3.73
CA TYR A 164 18.49 3.52 -2.44
C TYR A 164 17.48 3.52 -1.29
N LEU A 165 16.45 4.38 -1.39
CA LEU A 165 15.44 4.50 -0.34
C LEU A 165 14.54 3.25 -0.26
N ARG A 166 14.17 2.65 -1.39
CA ARG A 166 13.43 1.37 -1.38
C ARG A 166 14.24 0.27 -0.68
N ASN A 167 15.54 0.18 -0.95
CA ASN A 167 16.39 -0.79 -0.28
C ASN A 167 16.50 -0.52 1.23
N GLU A 168 16.64 0.74 1.65
CA GLU A 168 16.59 1.11 3.07
C GLU A 168 15.27 0.68 3.74
N GLN A 169 14.13 1.02 3.13
CA GLN A 169 12.81 0.63 3.61
C GLN A 169 12.64 -0.90 3.70
N ASN A 170 13.13 -1.63 2.68
CA ASN A 170 13.09 -3.09 2.68
C ASN A 170 13.93 -3.69 3.82
N LEU A 171 15.12 -3.13 4.09
CA LEU A 171 15.97 -3.56 5.20
C LEU A 171 15.32 -3.28 6.56
N ASP A 172 14.68 -2.12 6.73
CA ASP A 172 13.94 -1.78 7.94
C ASP A 172 12.78 -2.75 8.18
N LEU A 173 12.01 -3.07 7.13
CA LEU A 173 10.89 -4.02 7.20
C LEU A 173 11.37 -5.45 7.52
N ALA A 174 12.45 -5.90 6.87
CA ALA A 174 13.05 -7.19 7.16
C ALA A 174 13.56 -7.28 8.60
N ALA A 175 14.20 -6.22 9.11
CA ALA A 175 14.61 -6.13 10.52
C ALA A 175 13.41 -6.13 11.48
N PHE A 176 12.27 -5.60 11.04
CA PHE A 176 11.00 -5.66 11.76
C PHE A 176 10.29 -7.03 11.65
N GLY A 177 10.81 -7.97 10.86
CA GLY A 177 10.24 -9.31 10.66
C GLY A 177 9.08 -9.35 9.66
N VAL A 178 9.02 -8.37 8.76
CA VAL A 178 7.97 -8.20 7.75
C VAL A 178 8.58 -8.32 6.36
N ASP A 179 8.04 -9.25 5.57
CA ASP A 179 8.44 -9.51 4.19
C ASP A 179 7.25 -9.34 3.25
N PHE A 180 7.52 -9.18 1.95
CA PHE A 180 6.48 -9.03 0.92
C PHE A 180 6.66 -10.05 -0.21
N ASP A 181 5.54 -10.52 -0.76
CA ASP A 181 5.52 -11.40 -1.93
C ASP A 181 5.56 -10.61 -3.24
N ILE A 182 5.02 -9.38 -3.22
CA ILE A 182 4.78 -8.56 -4.40
C ILE A 182 5.11 -7.10 -4.09
N TYR A 183 5.99 -6.51 -4.89
CA TYR A 183 6.23 -5.07 -4.94
C TYR A 183 5.60 -4.51 -6.22
N PHE A 184 4.50 -3.78 -6.09
CA PHE A 184 3.76 -3.22 -7.21
C PHE A 184 4.18 -1.77 -7.46
N LEU A 185 4.55 -1.43 -8.69
CA LEU A 185 4.97 -0.08 -9.07
C LEU A 185 3.83 0.68 -9.76
N GLU A 186 3.54 1.91 -9.35
CA GLU A 186 2.56 2.78 -10.02
C GLU A 186 2.91 3.00 -11.49
N SER A 187 4.19 3.19 -11.79
CA SER A 187 4.70 3.36 -13.16
C SER A 187 4.30 2.19 -14.09
N SER A 188 4.18 0.97 -13.56
CA SER A 188 3.74 -0.21 -14.32
C SER A 188 2.28 -0.12 -14.78
N LEU A 189 1.40 0.62 -14.09
CA LEU A 189 0.01 0.80 -14.52
C LEU A 189 -0.09 1.50 -15.87
N TYR A 190 0.83 2.43 -16.11
CA TYR A 190 0.92 3.18 -17.35
C TYR A 190 1.66 2.39 -18.42
N ALA A 191 2.81 1.82 -18.08
CA ALA A 191 3.63 1.05 -19.02
C ALA A 191 2.89 -0.18 -19.58
N ASP A 192 2.10 -0.86 -18.73
CA ASP A 192 1.33 -2.05 -19.10
C ASP A 192 -0.04 -1.71 -19.73
N GLY A 193 -0.39 -0.43 -19.86
CA GLY A 193 -1.68 0.00 -20.41
C GLY A 193 -2.90 -0.23 -19.50
N LYS A 194 -2.70 -0.60 -18.23
CA LYS A 194 -3.78 -0.87 -17.26
C LYS A 194 -4.66 0.36 -17.00
N VAL A 195 -4.08 1.56 -16.97
CA VAL A 195 -4.84 2.81 -16.88
C VAL A 195 -5.77 2.98 -18.08
N ALA A 196 -5.25 2.77 -19.29
CA ALA A 196 -6.02 2.88 -20.52
C ALA A 196 -7.14 1.84 -20.58
N GLU A 197 -6.87 0.61 -20.14
CA GLU A 197 -7.87 -0.45 -20.00
C GLU A 197 -9.01 -0.05 -19.05
N ALA A 198 -8.67 0.42 -17.85
CA ALA A 198 -9.66 0.84 -16.86
C ALA A 198 -10.57 1.96 -17.39
N VAL A 199 -9.98 2.97 -18.04
CA VAL A 199 -10.74 4.07 -18.67
C VAL A 199 -11.68 3.52 -19.74
N ALA A 200 -11.19 2.66 -20.63
CA ALA A 200 -12.01 2.09 -21.70
C ALA A 200 -13.20 1.29 -21.15
N LYS A 201 -13.00 0.51 -20.08
CA LYS A 201 -14.10 -0.23 -19.41
C LYS A 201 -15.14 0.70 -18.80
N LEU A 202 -14.70 1.74 -18.09
CA LEU A 202 -15.60 2.73 -17.49
C LEU A 202 -16.40 3.50 -18.54
N GLN A 203 -15.79 3.86 -19.68
CA GLN A 203 -16.52 4.50 -20.77
C GLN A 203 -17.52 3.53 -21.43
N ALA A 204 -17.13 2.26 -21.60
CA ALA A 204 -17.98 1.25 -22.21
C ALA A 204 -19.20 0.88 -21.35
N SER A 205 -19.14 1.06 -20.03
CA SER A 205 -20.29 0.81 -19.15
C SER A 205 -21.37 1.90 -19.23
N GLY A 206 -21.10 3.03 -19.89
CA GLY A 206 -22.07 4.11 -20.09
C GLY A 206 -22.27 5.03 -18.88
N HIS A 207 -21.50 4.84 -17.81
CA HIS A 207 -21.59 5.63 -16.57
C HIS A 207 -20.72 6.89 -16.57
N THR A 208 -20.06 7.21 -17.69
CA THR A 208 -19.21 8.40 -17.83
C THR A 208 -19.89 9.53 -18.61
N TYR A 209 -19.51 10.77 -18.35
CA TYR A 209 -19.98 11.95 -19.09
C TYR A 209 -18.88 13.01 -19.21
N GLU A 210 -19.00 13.92 -20.18
CA GLU A 210 -18.08 15.04 -20.36
C GLU A 210 -18.74 16.33 -19.83
N GLU A 211 -18.03 17.09 -18.99
CA GLU A 211 -18.49 18.38 -18.47
C GLU A 211 -17.29 19.29 -18.20
N GLY A 212 -17.35 20.55 -18.65
CA GLY A 212 -16.26 21.52 -18.44
C GLY A 212 -14.93 21.14 -19.13
N GLY A 213 -14.98 20.33 -20.18
CA GLY A 213 -13.80 19.79 -20.87
C GLY A 213 -13.12 18.64 -20.12
N ALA A 214 -13.71 18.15 -19.02
CA ALA A 214 -13.23 17.01 -18.25
C ALA A 214 -14.15 15.79 -18.43
N LEU A 215 -13.57 14.60 -18.34
CA LEU A 215 -14.30 13.33 -18.31
C LEU A 215 -14.61 12.96 -16.87
N TRP A 216 -15.86 12.68 -16.58
CA TRP A 216 -16.40 12.35 -15.26
C TRP A 216 -16.99 10.95 -15.23
N LEU A 217 -16.98 10.35 -14.04
CA LEU A 217 -17.73 9.15 -13.70
C LEU A 217 -18.91 9.53 -12.80
N ARG A 218 -20.11 9.01 -13.09
CA ARG A 218 -21.29 9.06 -12.23
C ARG A 218 -21.14 8.16 -11.00
N SER A 219 -20.11 8.39 -10.19
CA SER A 219 -19.79 7.52 -9.05
C SER A 219 -20.82 7.61 -7.92
N THR A 220 -21.63 8.67 -7.87
CA THR A 220 -22.75 8.79 -6.92
C THR A 220 -23.80 7.71 -7.08
N ASP A 221 -24.02 7.19 -8.29
CA ASP A 221 -24.91 6.05 -8.56
C ASP A 221 -24.43 4.75 -7.88
N PHE A 222 -23.17 4.72 -7.43
CA PHE A 222 -22.50 3.57 -6.80
C PHE A 222 -22.10 3.84 -5.34
N GLY A 223 -22.69 4.85 -4.70
CA GLY A 223 -22.53 5.12 -3.26
C GLY A 223 -21.33 6.01 -2.89
N ASP A 224 -20.76 6.73 -3.86
CA ASP A 224 -19.76 7.77 -3.61
C ASP A 224 -20.41 9.10 -3.16
N ASP A 225 -19.65 10.00 -2.55
CA ASP A 225 -20.16 11.30 -2.06
C ASP A 225 -20.39 12.32 -3.17
N LYS A 226 -19.59 12.23 -4.24
CA LYS A 226 -19.69 13.07 -5.44
C LYS A 226 -19.10 12.36 -6.65
N ASP A 227 -19.55 12.77 -7.82
CA ASP A 227 -19.02 12.29 -9.10
C ASP A 227 -17.52 12.61 -9.21
N ARG A 228 -16.77 11.68 -9.79
CA ARG A 228 -15.30 11.77 -9.86
C ARG A 228 -14.84 12.18 -11.24
N VAL A 229 -14.01 13.23 -11.28
CA VAL A 229 -13.22 13.56 -12.47
C VAL A 229 -12.25 12.42 -12.74
N MET A 230 -12.38 11.77 -13.89
CA MET A 230 -11.42 10.79 -14.40
C MET A 230 -10.26 11.50 -15.10
N ARG A 231 -10.58 12.35 -16.08
CA ARG A 231 -9.61 13.11 -16.89
C ARG A 231 -9.90 14.60 -16.76
N LYS A 232 -8.89 15.39 -16.40
CA LYS A 232 -8.98 16.85 -16.31
C LYS A 232 -9.05 17.48 -17.71
N SER A 233 -9.36 18.78 -17.74
CA SER A 233 -9.41 19.56 -18.98
C SER A 233 -8.05 19.71 -19.69
N ASP A 234 -6.94 19.54 -18.96
CA ASP A 234 -5.59 19.49 -19.51
C ASP A 234 -5.23 18.11 -20.13
N GLY A 235 -6.16 17.15 -20.10
CA GLY A 235 -5.97 15.80 -20.63
C GLY A 235 -5.32 14.81 -19.66
N THR A 236 -4.84 15.26 -18.49
CA THR A 236 -4.23 14.38 -17.50
C THR A 236 -5.29 13.63 -16.69
N PHE A 237 -4.99 12.39 -16.29
CA PHE A 237 -5.85 11.62 -15.40
C PHE A 237 -5.65 12.04 -13.95
N THR A 238 -6.72 11.96 -13.16
CA THR A 238 -6.64 12.14 -11.70
C THR A 238 -6.18 10.84 -11.02
N TYR A 239 -5.72 10.92 -9.77
CA TYR A 239 -5.33 9.74 -8.97
C TYR A 239 -6.44 8.70 -8.81
N PHE A 240 -7.71 9.09 -9.05
CA PHE A 240 -8.83 8.17 -9.06
C PHE A 240 -8.65 7.04 -10.08
N VAL A 241 -8.16 7.35 -11.28
CA VAL A 241 -8.09 6.34 -12.36
C VAL A 241 -7.00 5.30 -12.09
N PRO A 242 -5.75 5.67 -11.72
CA PRO A 242 -4.74 4.71 -11.30
C PRO A 242 -5.18 3.85 -10.11
N ASP A 243 -5.82 4.43 -9.09
CA ASP A 243 -6.34 3.67 -7.94
C ASP A 243 -7.30 2.55 -8.41
N VAL A 244 -8.24 2.88 -9.29
CA VAL A 244 -9.21 1.92 -9.83
C VAL A 244 -8.53 0.89 -10.76
N ALA A 245 -7.59 1.32 -11.60
CA ALA A 245 -6.83 0.43 -12.49
C ALA A 245 -5.98 -0.58 -11.70
N TYR A 246 -5.36 -0.14 -10.61
CA TYR A 246 -4.60 -0.99 -9.72
C TYR A 246 -5.46 -2.06 -9.07
N HIS A 247 -6.65 -1.69 -8.58
CA HIS A 247 -7.59 -2.65 -8.03
C HIS A 247 -8.16 -3.59 -9.10
N LEU A 248 -8.48 -3.10 -10.30
CA LEU A 248 -8.82 -3.98 -11.41
C LEU A 248 -7.71 -5.03 -11.68
N SER A 249 -6.45 -4.63 -11.60
CA SER A 249 -5.32 -5.57 -11.75
C SER A 249 -5.25 -6.63 -10.65
N LYS A 250 -5.61 -6.30 -9.40
CA LYS A 250 -5.72 -7.28 -8.30
C LYS A 250 -6.81 -8.31 -8.60
N TRP A 251 -7.97 -7.85 -9.07
CA TRP A 251 -9.06 -8.73 -9.47
C TRP A 251 -8.63 -9.68 -10.61
N GLN A 252 -7.95 -9.15 -11.63
CA GLN A 252 -7.43 -9.93 -12.76
C GLN A 252 -6.34 -10.93 -12.36
N ARG A 253 -5.60 -10.68 -11.28
CA ARG A 253 -4.65 -11.63 -10.67
C ARG A 253 -5.32 -12.74 -9.85
N GLY A 254 -6.66 -12.77 -9.79
CA GLY A 254 -7.43 -13.85 -9.17
C GLY A 254 -7.60 -13.70 -7.66
N TYR A 255 -7.48 -12.48 -7.14
CA TYR A 255 -7.73 -12.21 -5.72
C TYR A 255 -9.23 -12.29 -5.44
N GLU A 256 -9.66 -13.34 -4.75
CA GLU A 256 -11.06 -13.45 -4.29
C GLU A 256 -11.35 -12.43 -3.19
N ARG A 257 -10.34 -12.13 -2.38
CA ARG A 257 -10.34 -11.05 -1.40
C ARG A 257 -9.13 -10.15 -1.64
N ALA A 258 -9.33 -8.84 -1.50
CA ALA A 258 -8.26 -7.87 -1.44
C ALA A 258 -8.49 -7.00 -0.21
N ILE A 259 -7.55 -7.01 0.72
CA ILE A 259 -7.59 -6.26 1.97
C ILE A 259 -6.52 -5.19 1.90
N THR A 260 -6.90 -3.94 2.08
CA THR A 260 -5.97 -2.82 2.11
C THR A 260 -5.96 -2.18 3.49
N GLU A 261 -4.78 -2.16 4.09
CA GLU A 261 -4.47 -1.52 5.36
C GLU A 261 -4.16 -0.03 5.12
N LEU A 262 -4.87 0.87 5.81
CA LEU A 262 -4.75 2.32 5.63
C LEU A 262 -4.90 3.08 6.95
N GLY A 263 -4.29 4.27 7.02
CA GLY A 263 -4.58 5.24 8.06
C GLY A 263 -6.03 5.74 7.99
N ALA A 264 -6.64 6.01 9.15
CA ALA A 264 -8.05 6.43 9.24
C ALA A 264 -8.34 7.79 8.55
N ASP A 265 -7.31 8.61 8.34
CA ASP A 265 -7.35 9.83 7.54
C ASP A 265 -7.65 9.58 6.05
N HIS A 266 -7.46 8.35 5.57
CA HIS A 266 -7.75 7.97 4.18
C HIS A 266 -9.16 7.38 3.97
N HIS A 267 -10.05 7.38 4.97
CA HIS A 267 -11.38 6.77 4.88
C HIS A 267 -12.25 7.27 3.71
N GLY A 268 -12.08 8.54 3.29
CA GLY A 268 -12.82 9.11 2.15
C GLY A 268 -12.42 8.52 0.80
N SER A 269 -11.22 7.93 0.69
CA SER A 269 -10.72 7.32 -0.55
C SER A 269 -11.32 5.93 -0.80
N LEU A 270 -11.96 5.33 0.20
CA LEU A 270 -12.47 3.96 0.13
C LEU A 270 -13.70 3.85 -0.79
N ALA A 271 -14.64 4.79 -0.63
CA ALA A 271 -15.92 4.81 -1.33
C ALA A 271 -15.71 5.01 -2.84
N ARG A 272 -14.84 5.96 -3.23
CA ARG A 272 -14.55 6.23 -4.64
C ARG A 272 -14.00 5.01 -5.37
N VAL A 273 -13.04 4.28 -4.79
CA VAL A 273 -12.44 3.10 -5.46
C VAL A 273 -13.49 2.02 -5.68
N ARG A 274 -14.30 1.73 -4.65
CA ARG A 274 -15.42 0.78 -4.77
C ARG A 274 -16.41 1.23 -5.84
N ALA A 275 -16.80 2.51 -5.86
CA ALA A 275 -17.69 3.06 -6.87
C ALA A 275 -17.13 2.89 -8.29
N GLY A 276 -15.84 3.19 -8.50
CA GLY A 276 -15.17 2.98 -9.78
C GLY A 276 -15.19 1.51 -10.23
N LEU A 277 -14.95 0.58 -9.31
CA LEU A 277 -14.97 -0.86 -9.61
C LEU A 277 -16.38 -1.37 -9.93
N GLN A 278 -17.39 -0.91 -9.18
CA GLN A 278 -18.79 -1.27 -9.45
C GLN A 278 -19.27 -0.71 -10.78
N ALA A 279 -18.89 0.53 -11.11
CA ALA A 279 -19.24 1.16 -12.38
C ALA A 279 -18.64 0.47 -13.61
N MET A 280 -17.63 -0.39 -13.46
CA MET A 280 -17.12 -1.19 -14.58
C MET A 280 -17.99 -2.39 -14.93
N GLU A 281 -18.87 -2.84 -14.02
CA GLU A 281 -19.78 -3.99 -14.20
C GLU A 281 -19.06 -5.30 -14.59
N VAL A 282 -17.80 -5.48 -14.15
CA VAL A 282 -16.97 -6.65 -14.48
C VAL A 282 -17.09 -7.82 -13.47
N GLY A 283 -18.17 -7.85 -12.69
CA GLY A 283 -18.45 -8.92 -11.73
C GLY A 283 -17.71 -8.84 -10.40
N ILE A 284 -17.11 -7.70 -10.07
CA ILE A 284 -16.46 -7.46 -8.77
C ILE A 284 -17.54 -7.27 -7.69
N PRO A 285 -17.51 -8.02 -6.57
CA PRO A 285 -18.51 -7.88 -5.50
C PRO A 285 -18.49 -6.48 -4.85
N GLN A 286 -19.66 -5.97 -4.43
CA GLN A 286 -19.80 -4.64 -3.82
C GLN A 286 -18.92 -4.40 -2.58
N GLY A 287 -18.63 -5.45 -1.81
CA GLY A 287 -17.77 -5.36 -0.62
C GLY A 287 -16.27 -5.33 -0.92
N TRP A 288 -15.87 -5.50 -2.18
CA TRP A 288 -14.47 -5.61 -2.60
C TRP A 288 -13.96 -4.26 -3.14
N PRO A 289 -12.75 -3.81 -2.77
CA PRO A 289 -11.84 -4.38 -1.78
C PRO A 289 -12.32 -4.11 -0.34
N GLU A 290 -11.76 -4.85 0.60
CA GLU A 290 -11.93 -4.68 2.04
C GLU A 290 -10.86 -3.73 2.60
N TYR A 291 -11.18 -3.06 3.70
CA TYR A 291 -10.28 -2.07 4.30
C TYR A 291 -10.11 -2.30 5.80
N VAL A 292 -8.86 -2.17 6.26
CA VAL A 292 -8.51 -2.15 7.68
C VAL A 292 -7.98 -0.76 7.99
N LEU A 293 -8.71 -0.01 8.83
CA LEU A 293 -8.33 1.34 9.20
C LEU A 293 -7.63 1.37 10.56
N HIS A 294 -6.46 2.00 10.62
CA HIS A 294 -5.75 2.23 11.88
C HIS A 294 -5.70 3.72 12.26
N GLN A 295 -5.72 4.00 13.55
CA GLN A 295 -5.57 5.36 14.07
C GLN A 295 -4.10 5.78 14.10
N MET A 296 -3.83 7.09 14.06
CA MET A 296 -2.48 7.63 14.18
C MET A 296 -1.78 7.16 15.48
N VAL A 297 -0.46 7.09 15.42
CA VAL A 297 0.39 6.73 16.56
C VAL A 297 1.06 7.98 17.09
N THR A 298 0.90 8.23 18.38
CA THR A 298 1.70 9.19 19.15
C THR A 298 2.72 8.40 19.94
N VAL A 299 4.00 8.67 19.70
CA VAL A 299 5.09 8.11 20.50
C VAL A 299 5.33 9.05 21.67
N MET A 300 5.66 8.51 22.84
CA MET A 300 5.97 9.32 24.02
C MET A 300 7.29 8.83 24.62
N ARG A 301 8.19 9.75 24.97
CA ARG A 301 9.41 9.47 25.72
C ARG A 301 9.56 10.43 26.88
N GLY A 302 9.54 9.92 28.11
CA GLY A 302 9.72 10.74 29.31
C GLY A 302 8.55 11.67 29.63
N GLY A 303 7.36 11.40 29.09
CA GLY A 303 6.15 12.23 29.27
C GLY A 303 5.97 13.32 28.22
N GLU A 304 6.93 13.45 27.29
CA GLU A 304 6.85 14.30 26.10
C GLU A 304 6.64 13.43 24.86
N GLU A 305 6.01 13.99 23.84
CA GLU A 305 5.81 13.37 22.52
C GLU A 305 7.14 13.22 21.76
#